data_AF-A0A4Q0B0Q0-F1
#
_entry.id   AF-A0A4Q0B0Q0-F1
#
_cell.length_a   1.000
_cell.length_b   1.000
_cell.length_c   1.000
_cell.angle_alpha   90.00
_cell.angle_beta   90.00
_cell.angle_gamma   90.00
#
_symmetry.space_group_name_H-M   'P 1'
#
loop_
_entity.id
_entity.type
_entity.pdbx_description
1 polymer ?
#
loop_
_entity_poly.entity_id
_entity_poly.type
_entity_poly.pdbx_seq_one_letter_code
_entity_poly.pdbx_strand_id
1 'polypeptide(L)'
;MNAKGLSLKIWDAYRHYAVTVAFWKRVHDERYVANPANGSGNNRGIAVDVTLVQLHNGMPLDMGTDFDNFTDNAHGNFSQFPSQILASRKLLQDIMTTHGFKALPTKWWHFSWTKCSKFSCSENSF
;
A
#
# COMPACT_ATOMS: atom_id res chain seq x y z
N MET A 1 -4.98 -12.54 -12.71
CA MET A 1 -4.11 -11.37 -12.98
C MET A 1 -3.41 -11.52 -14.34
N ASN A 2 -2.59 -12.56 -14.54
CA ASN A 2 -1.86 -12.77 -15.81
C ASN A 2 -2.77 -12.96 -17.03
N ALA A 3 -3.89 -13.68 -16.89
CA ALA A 3 -4.89 -13.83 -17.96
C ALA A 3 -5.55 -12.50 -18.39
N LYS A 4 -5.42 -11.42 -17.58
CA LYS A 4 -5.86 -10.07 -17.90
C LYS A 4 -4.73 -9.17 -18.44
N GLY A 5 -3.54 -9.73 -18.68
CA GLY A 5 -2.38 -8.96 -19.14
C GLY A 5 -1.77 -8.06 -18.06
N LEU A 6 -1.95 -8.38 -16.78
CA LEU A 6 -1.50 -7.55 -15.65
C LEU A 6 -0.51 -8.27 -14.73
N SER A 7 0.35 -7.50 -14.07
CA SER A 7 1.24 -7.92 -12.98
C SER A 7 1.20 -6.91 -11.82
N LEU A 8 1.81 -7.27 -10.69
CA LEU A 8 2.05 -6.35 -9.58
C LEU A 8 3.44 -5.73 -9.69
N LYS A 9 3.52 -4.43 -9.38
CA LYS A 9 4.76 -3.73 -9.07
C LYS A 9 4.76 -3.37 -7.59
N ILE A 10 5.83 -3.75 -6.90
CA ILE A 10 6.03 -3.47 -5.47
C ILE A 10 6.94 -2.26 -5.35
N TRP A 11 6.50 -1.23 -4.62
CA TRP A 11 7.26 -0.03 -4.33
C TRP A 11 7.94 -0.09 -2.96
N ASP A 12 7.23 -0.58 -1.94
CA ASP A 12 7.78 -0.79 -0.59
C ASP A 12 7.16 -2.06 0.01
N ALA A 13 7.92 -2.70 0.90
CA ALA A 13 7.52 -3.94 1.59
C ALA A 13 8.18 -3.97 2.97
N TYR A 14 9.13 -4.89 3.21
CA TYR A 14 9.94 -4.81 4.42
C TYR A 14 10.79 -3.53 4.40
N ARG A 15 10.65 -2.73 5.45
CA ARG A 15 11.41 -1.50 5.65
C ARG A 15 12.11 -1.58 6.99
N HIS A 16 13.42 -1.33 7.02
CA HIS A 16 14.18 -1.31 8.27
C HIS A 16 13.68 -0.18 9.20
N TYR A 17 13.63 -0.42 10.51
CA TYR A 17 13.08 0.54 11.49
C TYR A 17 13.74 1.93 11.42
N ALA A 18 15.06 1.97 11.22
CA ALA A 18 15.81 3.23 11.03
C ALA A 18 15.26 4.11 9.88
N VAL A 19 14.68 3.52 8.83
CA VAL A 19 14.06 4.26 7.73
C VAL A 19 12.72 4.85 8.16
N THR A 20 11.91 4.12 8.93
CA THR A 20 10.69 4.65 9.55
C THR A 20 11.01 5.88 10.42
N VAL A 21 12.07 5.80 11.23
CA VAL A 21 12.56 6.93 12.04
C VAL A 21 12.95 8.12 11.16
N ALA A 22 13.67 7.87 10.05
CA ALA A 22 14.07 8.92 9.12
C ALA A 22 12.88 9.58 8.40
N PHE A 23 11.82 8.84 8.08
CA PHE A 23 10.59 9.36 7.49
C PHE A 23 9.83 10.23 8.50
N TRP A 24 9.66 9.72 9.72
CA TRP A 24 8.97 10.42 10.80
C TRP A 24 9.61 11.78 11.10
N LYS A 25 10.95 11.83 11.19
CA LYS A 25 11.73 13.07 11.39
C LYS A 25 11.51 14.15 10.32
N ARG A 26 10.89 13.83 9.19
CA ARG A 26 10.61 14.80 8.11
C ARG A 26 9.13 15.17 8.05
N VAL A 27 8.24 14.19 8.15
CA VAL A 27 6.81 14.38 7.88
C VAL A 27 6.00 14.65 9.15
N HIS A 28 6.28 13.96 10.27
CA HIS A 28 5.59 14.10 11.56
C HIS A 28 4.04 14.03 11.49
N ASP A 29 3.49 13.23 10.57
CA ASP A 29 2.04 13.06 10.39
C ASP A 29 1.70 11.58 10.23
N GLU A 30 0.99 11.02 11.21
CA GLU A 30 0.64 9.59 11.26
C GLU A 30 -0.32 9.14 10.16
N ARG A 31 -0.99 10.07 9.47
CA ARG A 31 -1.83 9.74 8.31
C ARG A 31 -0.98 9.23 7.14
N TYR A 32 0.27 9.67 7.07
CA TYR A 32 1.16 9.48 5.92
C TYR A 32 2.41 8.68 6.24
N VAL A 33 2.97 8.80 7.44
CA VAL A 33 4.15 8.03 7.86
C VAL A 33 3.89 7.39 9.21
N ALA A 34 4.33 6.14 9.40
CA ALA A 34 4.16 5.47 10.69
C ALA A 34 4.99 6.18 11.77
N ASN A 35 4.39 6.46 12.92
CA ASN A 35 5.13 6.91 14.09
C ASN A 35 5.99 5.76 14.62
N PRO A 36 7.33 5.94 14.73
CA PRO A 36 8.23 4.90 15.22
C PRO A 36 7.82 4.35 16.59
N ALA A 37 7.21 5.16 17.45
CA ALA A 37 6.71 4.73 18.77
C ALA A 37 5.64 3.62 18.67
N ASN A 38 4.87 3.58 17.58
CA ASN A 38 3.81 2.59 17.33
C ASN A 38 4.28 1.46 16.40
N GLY A 39 5.43 1.64 15.76
CA GLY A 39 5.97 0.73 14.73
C GLY A 39 5.22 0.85 13.40
N SER A 40 5.62 0.01 12.43
CA SER A 40 5.02 -0.03 11.09
C SER A 40 4.79 -1.46 10.61
N GLY A 41 3.71 -1.69 9.87
CA GLY A 41 3.50 -2.97 9.18
C GLY A 41 4.66 -3.32 8.23
N ASN A 42 5.30 -2.33 7.61
CA ASN A 42 6.50 -2.51 6.81
C ASN A 42 7.69 -2.97 7.66
N ASN A 43 7.82 -2.53 8.93
CA ASN A 43 8.88 -3.01 9.83
C ASN A 43 8.67 -4.47 10.23
N ARG A 44 7.42 -4.92 10.30
CA ARG A 44 7.05 -6.30 10.63
C ARG A 44 7.03 -7.23 9.41
N GLY A 45 7.27 -6.70 8.20
CA GLY A 45 7.21 -7.47 6.96
C GLY A 45 5.80 -7.92 6.55
N ILE A 46 4.77 -7.24 7.05
CA ILE A 46 3.36 -7.61 6.84
C ILE A 46 2.59 -6.60 5.99
N ALA A 47 3.24 -5.51 5.57
CA ALA A 47 2.65 -4.51 4.70
C ALA A 47 3.41 -4.43 3.38
N VAL A 48 2.67 -4.12 2.32
CA VAL A 48 3.18 -3.89 0.98
C VAL A 48 2.52 -2.67 0.38
N ASP A 49 3.32 -1.88 -0.34
CA ASP A 49 2.90 -0.75 -1.13
C ASP A 49 3.03 -1.13 -2.61
N VAL A 50 1.90 -1.22 -3.32
CA VAL A 50 1.85 -1.88 -4.64
C VAL A 50 0.94 -1.16 -5.63
N THR A 51 1.18 -1.41 -6.92
CA THR A 51 0.28 -1.03 -8.01
C THR A 51 0.16 -2.16 -9.04
N LEU A 52 -0.80 -2.02 -9.96
CA LEU A 52 -0.94 -2.87 -11.14
C LEU A 52 -0.16 -2.29 -12.30
N VAL A 53 0.53 -3.15 -13.04
CA VAL A 53 1.22 -2.80 -14.28
C VAL A 53 0.75 -3.68 -15.43
N GLN A 54 0.80 -3.14 -16.64
CA GLN A 54 0.54 -3.87 -17.87
C GLN A 54 1.73 -4.78 -18.19
N LEU A 55 1.49 -6.07 -18.45
CA LEU A 55 2.54 -7.06 -18.69
C LEU A 55 3.37 -6.76 -19.95
N HIS A 56 2.75 -6.19 -20.98
CA HIS A 56 3.41 -6.02 -22.27
C HIS A 56 4.45 -4.88 -22.30
N ASN A 57 4.32 -3.89 -21.42
CA ASN A 57 5.21 -2.72 -21.39
C ASN A 57 5.67 -2.30 -19.98
N GLY A 58 5.20 -2.98 -18.93
CA GLY A 58 5.52 -2.65 -17.53
C GLY A 58 4.92 -1.34 -17.02
N MET A 59 4.06 -0.67 -17.80
CA MET A 59 3.50 0.63 -17.42
C MET A 59 2.43 0.46 -16.34
N PRO A 60 2.48 1.26 -15.25
CA PRO A 60 1.42 1.28 -14.25
C PRO A 60 0.07 1.63 -14.86
N LEU A 61 -0.99 1.04 -14.32
CA LEU A 61 -2.34 1.58 -14.52
C LEU A 61 -2.44 2.95 -13.85
N ASP A 62 -3.24 3.82 -14.44
CA ASP A 62 -3.51 5.13 -13.87
C ASP A 62 -4.40 4.97 -12.61
N MET A 63 -3.89 5.47 -11.50
CA MET A 63 -4.52 5.41 -10.18
C MET A 63 -4.94 6.81 -9.70
N GLY A 64 -4.89 7.83 -10.56
CA GLY A 64 -5.29 9.22 -10.28
C GLY A 64 -4.28 10.02 -9.44
N THR A 65 -3.37 9.35 -8.75
CA THR A 65 -2.25 9.96 -8.03
C THR A 65 -1.03 9.06 -8.11
N ASP A 66 0.15 9.64 -7.95
CA ASP A 66 1.37 8.87 -7.74
C ASP A 66 1.42 8.22 -6.34
N PHE A 67 2.37 7.30 -6.18
CA PHE A 67 2.82 6.78 -4.90
C PHE A 67 3.32 7.91 -3.98
N ASP A 68 3.09 7.78 -2.67
CA ASP A 68 3.45 8.79 -1.66
C ASP A 68 2.83 10.19 -1.89
N ASN A 69 1.70 10.24 -2.59
CA ASN A 69 0.86 11.43 -2.61
C ASN A 69 0.11 11.60 -1.27
N PHE A 70 0.46 12.64 -0.52
CA PHE A 70 -0.11 12.92 0.81
C PHE A 70 -1.27 13.92 0.74
N THR A 71 -2.23 13.68 -0.15
CA THR A 71 -3.47 14.47 -0.25
C THR A 71 -4.70 13.56 -0.23
N ASP A 72 -5.88 14.11 0.06
CA ASP A 72 -7.11 13.33 0.24
C ASP A 72 -7.51 12.52 -1.01
N ASN A 73 -7.05 12.92 -2.20
CA ASN A 73 -7.33 12.19 -3.42
C ASN A 73 -6.56 10.85 -3.53
N ALA A 74 -5.54 10.62 -2.70
CA ALA A 74 -4.86 9.34 -2.57
C ALA A 74 -5.62 8.34 -1.69
N HIS A 75 -6.67 8.76 -0.98
CA HIS A 75 -7.47 7.88 -0.15
C HIS A 75 -8.19 6.83 -1.01
N GLY A 76 -8.31 5.60 -0.49
CA GLY A 76 -8.88 4.48 -1.23
C GLY A 76 -10.35 4.66 -1.59
N ASN A 77 -11.09 5.49 -0.84
CA ASN A 77 -12.50 5.79 -1.07
C ASN A 77 -12.74 7.09 -1.84
N PHE A 78 -11.69 7.79 -2.29
CA PHE A 78 -11.86 9.01 -3.07
C PHE A 78 -12.49 8.70 -4.42
N SER A 79 -13.67 9.28 -4.68
CA SER A 79 -14.54 8.93 -5.81
C SER A 79 -14.59 9.98 -6.92
N GLN A 80 -13.92 11.13 -6.76
CA GLN A 80 -13.93 12.21 -7.75
C GLN A 80 -12.85 12.02 -8.84
N PHE A 81 -12.80 10.82 -9.42
CA PHE A 81 -11.94 10.50 -10.58
C PHE A 81 -12.76 9.95 -11.75
N PRO A 82 -12.23 10.02 -12.99
CA PRO A 82 -12.75 9.27 -14.11
C PRO A 82 -12.97 7.78 -13.78
N SER A 83 -14.02 7.19 -14.37
CA SER A 83 -14.42 5.79 -14.11
C SER A 83 -13.29 4.77 -14.33
N GLN A 84 -12.39 5.03 -15.28
CA GLN A 84 -11.24 4.18 -15.55
C GLN A 84 -10.24 4.12 -14.37
N ILE A 85 -10.00 5.24 -13.69
CA ILE A 85 -9.14 5.30 -12.49
C ILE A 85 -9.82 4.57 -11.33
N LEU A 86 -11.11 4.81 -11.12
CA LEU A 86 -11.89 4.13 -10.08
C LEU A 86 -11.91 2.61 -10.30
N ALA A 87 -12.05 2.16 -11.56
CA ALA A 87 -11.99 0.75 -11.92
C ALA A 87 -10.59 0.14 -11.65
N SER A 88 -9.52 0.89 -11.93
CA SER A 88 -8.14 0.44 -11.67
C SER A 88 -7.87 0.29 -10.16
N ARG A 89 -8.27 1.27 -9.35
CA ARG A 89 -8.18 1.21 -7.88
C ARG A 89 -9.00 0.05 -7.32
N LYS A 90 -10.25 -0.09 -7.76
CA LYS A 90 -11.12 -1.19 -7.35
C LYS A 90 -10.53 -2.55 -7.71
N LEU A 91 -9.99 -2.69 -8.92
CA LEU A 91 -9.36 -3.94 -9.36
C LEU A 91 -8.17 -4.31 -8.45
N LEU A 92 -7.29 -3.36 -8.13
CA LEU A 92 -6.18 -3.61 -7.22
C LEU A 92 -6.70 -4.03 -5.83
N GLN A 93 -7.65 -3.27 -5.28
CA GLN A 93 -8.23 -3.56 -3.97
C GLN A 93 -8.88 -4.95 -3.92
N ASP A 94 -9.68 -5.31 -4.93
CA ASP A 94 -10.36 -6.60 -5.01
C ASP A 94 -9.35 -7.75 -5.10
N ILE A 95 -8.28 -7.61 -5.90
CA ILE A 95 -7.19 -8.60 -5.99
C ILE A 95 -6.54 -8.77 -4.63
N MET A 96 -6.06 -7.70 -4.01
CA MET A 96 -5.32 -7.77 -2.75
C MET A 96 -6.18 -8.33 -1.62
N THR A 97 -7.44 -7.92 -1.54
CA THR A 97 -8.38 -8.40 -0.50
C THR A 97 -8.78 -9.86 -0.69
N THR A 98 -9.01 -10.31 -1.93
CA THR A 98 -9.26 -11.73 -2.24
C THR A 98 -8.09 -12.60 -1.79
N HIS A 99 -6.87 -12.07 -1.82
CA HIS A 99 -5.67 -12.79 -1.40
C HIS A 99 -5.32 -12.65 0.08
N GLY A 100 -6.13 -11.98 0.91
CA GLY A 100 -5.96 -11.95 2.37
C GLY A 100 -5.33 -10.68 2.94
N PHE A 101 -5.14 -9.65 2.11
CA PHE A 101 -4.71 -8.33 2.56
C PHE A 101 -5.90 -7.43 2.92
N LYS A 102 -5.62 -6.39 3.70
CA LYS A 102 -6.54 -5.30 4.04
C LYS A 102 -5.97 -3.99 3.53
N ALA A 103 -6.77 -3.23 2.78
CA ALA A 103 -6.40 -1.91 2.31
C ALA A 103 -6.37 -0.88 3.45
N LEU A 104 -5.43 0.06 3.40
CA LEU A 104 -5.43 1.23 4.28
C LEU A 104 -6.33 2.34 3.70
N PRO A 105 -7.28 2.90 4.47
CA PRO A 105 -8.21 3.89 3.94
C PRO A 105 -7.54 5.15 3.35
N THR A 106 -6.43 5.59 3.94
CA THR A 106 -5.72 6.83 3.55
C THR A 106 -4.76 6.66 2.37
N LYS A 107 -4.53 5.43 1.89
CA LYS A 107 -3.56 5.16 0.80
C LYS A 107 -4.04 4.03 -0.10
N TRP A 108 -4.42 4.34 -1.34
CA TRP A 108 -4.92 3.34 -2.28
C TRP A 108 -3.92 2.21 -2.60
N TRP A 109 -2.63 2.45 -2.42
CA TRP A 109 -1.54 1.51 -2.72
C TRP A 109 -1.12 0.63 -1.54
N HIS A 110 -1.55 0.93 -0.30
CA HIS A 110 -1.04 0.28 0.90
C HIS A 110 -1.95 -0.85 1.38
N PHE A 111 -1.36 -2.03 1.58
CA PHE A 111 -2.06 -3.25 1.97
C PHE A 111 -1.33 -3.99 3.08
N SER A 112 -2.06 -4.39 4.12
CA SER A 112 -1.52 -5.14 5.26
C SER A 112 -2.10 -6.55 5.32
N TRP A 113 -1.25 -7.54 5.59
CA TRP A 113 -1.65 -8.92 5.77
C TRP A 113 -2.51 -9.08 7.02
N THR A 114 -3.65 -9.77 6.90
CA THR A 114 -4.64 -9.87 8.00
C THR A 114 -4.40 -11.04 8.95
N LYS A 115 -3.61 -12.06 8.53
CA LYS A 115 -3.38 -13.27 9.34
C LYS A 115 -2.03 -13.21 10.06
N CYS A 116 -1.90 -12.34 11.05
CA CYS A 116 -0.75 -12.31 11.97
C CYS A 116 -0.92 -13.18 13.23
N SER A 117 -2.04 -13.90 13.39
CA SER A 117 -2.27 -14.74 14.58
C SER A 117 -1.54 -16.10 14.54
N LYS A 118 -1.04 -16.54 13.37
CA LYS A 118 -0.41 -17.87 13.20
C LYS A 118 1.11 -17.85 13.13
N PHE A 119 1.71 -16.70 12.85
CA PHE A 119 3.15 -16.50 12.81
C PHE A 119 3.45 -15.36 13.76
N SER A 120 4.51 -15.46 14.56
CA SER A 120 4.90 -14.41 15.50
C SER A 120 5.30 -13.14 14.74
N CYS A 121 4.31 -12.36 14.29
CA CYS A 121 4.46 -10.96 13.99
C CYS A 121 4.64 -10.29 15.36
N SER A 122 5.83 -10.40 15.95
CA SER A 122 6.02 -9.99 17.34
C SER A 122 5.58 -8.53 17.50
N GLU A 123 4.66 -8.30 18.43
CA GLU A 123 4.24 -6.94 18.81
C GLU A 123 5.41 -6.11 19.38
N ASN A 124 6.53 -6.80 19.67
CA ASN A 124 7.75 -6.27 20.28
C ASN A 124 8.97 -6.24 19.34
N SER A 125 8.83 -6.43 18.02
CA SER A 125 9.97 -6.20 17.10
C SER A 125 10.01 -4.74 16.65
N PHE A 126 10.82 -3.96 17.36
CA PHE A 126 11.33 -2.66 16.96
C PHE A 126 12.80 -2.78 16.57
#